data_AF-A0A1W1Y050-F1
#
_entry.id   AF-A0A1W1Y050-F1
#
_cell.length_a   1.000
_cell.length_b   1.000
_cell.length_c   1.000
_cell.angle_alpha   90.00
_cell.angle_beta   90.00
_cell.angle_gamma   90.00
#
_symmetry.space_group_name_H-M   'P 1'
#
loop_
_entity.id
_entity.type
_entity.pdbx_description
1 polymer ?
#
loop_
_entity_poly.entity_id
_entity_poly.type
_entity_poly.pdbx_seq_one_letter_code
_entity_poly.pdbx_strand_id
1 'polypeptide(L)'
;MRMNKQALSFLSPNEKSLMQLIRMACLVLVAASLIGCAAPALQGARPASALNQQYGLAKSEVLARTDHTTQHLDDAKSILYFQNQGGGGAALGLLLGPFGVAANIEMIKGVTTADVEKLKGKLHLNPDAALQQAAAATSLALQAAASQGDVKVTPFIFVSKTNETDIHLSSVVLFEGEDGQKKWLRRYQYQLPGKYTLDELSSLSEAQTSGVQAASTLAYGALLKYIAAEQDAAIAQEKKITLTSAYLTPRFEMALPGSLIGEQEGRVWVRTMFGVYAVAPADIQIVKN
;
A
#
# COMPACT_ATOMS: atom_id res chain seq x y z
N MET A 1 -43.08 -23.58 -16.62
CA MET A 1 -42.72 -24.78 -17.41
C MET A 1 -42.62 -25.97 -16.44
N ARG A 2 -43.69 -26.76 -16.30
CA ARG A 2 -43.76 -27.92 -15.38
C ARG A 2 -43.07 -29.12 -16.05
N MET A 3 -41.92 -29.56 -15.53
CA MET A 3 -41.35 -30.84 -15.97
C MET A 3 -42.20 -32.00 -15.44
N ASN A 4 -42.56 -32.88 -16.36
CA ASN A 4 -43.45 -34.01 -16.19
C ASN A 4 -42.80 -35.09 -15.31
N LYS A 5 -43.47 -35.51 -14.21
CA LYS A 5 -42.92 -36.45 -13.22
C LYS A 5 -42.70 -37.89 -13.74
N GLN A 6 -43.12 -38.20 -14.97
CA GLN A 6 -43.04 -39.55 -15.53
C GLN A 6 -41.69 -39.92 -16.17
N ALA A 7 -40.75 -38.98 -16.35
CA ALA A 7 -39.49 -39.26 -17.05
C ALA A 7 -38.39 -39.92 -16.18
N LEU A 8 -38.61 -40.13 -14.88
CA LEU A 8 -37.58 -40.62 -13.94
C LEU A 8 -37.65 -42.12 -13.60
N SER A 9 -38.65 -42.85 -14.10
CA SER A 9 -38.85 -44.27 -13.79
C SER A 9 -38.04 -45.24 -14.65
N PHE A 10 -37.42 -44.78 -15.74
CA PHE A 10 -36.70 -45.65 -16.71
C PHE A 10 -35.18 -45.69 -16.54
N LEU A 11 -34.62 -45.00 -15.55
CA LEU A 11 -33.17 -45.01 -15.31
C LEU A 11 -32.76 -46.24 -14.49
N SER A 12 -31.69 -46.90 -14.95
CA SER A 12 -31.06 -48.02 -14.26
C SER A 12 -30.47 -47.59 -12.89
N PRO A 13 -30.24 -48.51 -11.94
CA PRO A 13 -29.71 -48.17 -10.62
C PRO A 13 -28.38 -47.39 -10.68
N ASN A 14 -27.53 -47.67 -11.67
CA ASN A 14 -26.25 -47.00 -11.87
C ASN A 14 -26.41 -45.55 -12.36
N GLU A 15 -27.40 -45.26 -13.20
CA GLU A 15 -27.66 -43.90 -13.70
C GLU A 15 -28.27 -42.99 -12.63
N LYS A 16 -29.07 -43.56 -11.71
CA LYS A 16 -29.60 -42.84 -10.55
C LYS A 16 -28.50 -42.45 -9.56
N SER A 17 -27.51 -43.33 -9.37
CA SER A 17 -26.33 -43.07 -8.54
C SER A 17 -25.44 -41.98 -9.15
N LEU A 18 -25.20 -42.02 -10.46
CA LEU A 18 -24.45 -40.99 -11.19
C LEU A 18 -25.15 -39.62 -11.14
N MET A 19 -26.48 -39.57 -11.32
CA MET A 19 -27.25 -38.33 -11.18
C MET A 19 -27.25 -37.77 -9.74
N GLN A 20 -27.20 -38.63 -8.72
CA GLN A 20 -27.07 -38.19 -7.31
C GLN A 20 -25.67 -37.64 -7.03
N LEU A 21 -24.62 -38.27 -7.55
CA LEU A 21 -23.23 -37.79 -7.47
C LEU A 21 -23.05 -36.44 -8.18
N ILE A 22 -23.61 -36.27 -9.38
CA ILE A 22 -23.58 -35.00 -10.12
C ILE A 22 -24.35 -33.90 -9.36
N ARG A 23 -25.52 -34.22 -8.78
CA ARG A 23 -26.28 -33.26 -7.96
C ARG A 23 -25.54 -32.86 -6.68
N MET A 24 -24.88 -33.80 -6.00
CA MET A 24 -24.04 -33.47 -4.84
C MET A 24 -22.80 -32.65 -5.23
N ALA A 25 -22.13 -32.99 -6.35
CA ALA A 25 -20.98 -32.22 -6.84
C ALA A 25 -21.37 -30.77 -7.22
N CYS A 26 -22.52 -30.56 -7.85
CA CYS A 26 -23.04 -29.22 -8.14
C CYS A 26 -23.42 -28.45 -6.87
N LEU A 27 -23.96 -29.10 -5.83
CA LEU A 27 -24.26 -28.46 -4.55
C LEU A 27 -23.01 -28.04 -3.78
N VAL A 28 -21.91 -28.81 -3.85
CA VAL A 28 -20.62 -28.46 -3.25
C VAL A 28 -19.95 -27.30 -4.01
N LEU A 29 -20.03 -27.27 -5.35
CA LEU A 29 -19.53 -26.14 -6.16
C LEU A 29 -20.30 -24.84 -5.92
N VAL A 30 -21.61 -24.90 -5.68
CA VAL A 30 -22.43 -23.72 -5.33
C VAL A 30 -22.17 -23.27 -3.89
N ALA A 31 -21.97 -24.19 -2.94
CA ALA A 31 -21.64 -23.83 -1.56
C ALA A 31 -20.24 -23.19 -1.42
N ALA A 32 -19.26 -23.60 -2.24
CA ALA A 32 -17.93 -22.98 -2.27
C ALA A 32 -17.95 -21.54 -2.84
N SER A 33 -18.95 -21.20 -3.66
CA SER A 33 -19.13 -19.84 -4.21
C SER A 33 -19.83 -18.86 -3.28
N LEU A 34 -20.32 -19.31 -2.12
CA LEU A 34 -21.02 -18.50 -1.12
C LEU A 34 -20.15 -18.10 0.08
N ILE A 35 -18.85 -18.42 0.08
CA ILE A 35 -17.90 -17.72 0.95
C ILE A 35 -17.75 -16.32 0.37
N GLY A 36 -18.71 -15.44 0.69
CA GLY A 36 -18.62 -14.04 0.37
C GLY A 36 -17.28 -13.53 0.89
N CYS A 37 -16.40 -13.11 -0.01
CA CYS A 37 -15.19 -12.40 0.37
C CYS A 37 -15.62 -11.19 1.18
N ALA A 38 -15.51 -11.27 2.51
CA ALA A 38 -15.62 -10.11 3.36
C ALA A 38 -14.64 -9.07 2.82
N ALA A 39 -15.10 -7.84 2.64
CA ALA A 39 -14.24 -6.77 2.18
C ALA A 39 -13.01 -6.71 3.10
N PRO A 40 -11.79 -6.58 2.55
CA PRO A 40 -10.57 -6.57 3.36
C PRO A 40 -10.68 -5.48 4.43
N ALA A 41 -10.30 -5.83 5.66
CA ALA A 41 -10.34 -4.90 6.77
C ALA A 41 -9.41 -3.70 6.50
N LEU A 42 -9.89 -2.50 6.79
CA LEU A 42 -9.05 -1.31 6.79
C LEU A 42 -7.99 -1.43 7.91
N GLN A 43 -6.87 -0.74 7.76
CA GLN A 43 -5.84 -0.68 8.80
C GLN A 43 -6.46 -0.20 10.12
N GLY A 44 -6.45 -1.01 11.19
CA GLY A 44 -6.88 -0.59 12.52
C GLY A 44 -5.85 0.31 13.23
N ALA A 45 -6.14 0.75 14.45
CA ALA A 45 -5.15 1.44 15.28
C ALA A 45 -3.96 0.51 15.60
N ARG A 46 -2.89 1.09 16.14
CA ARG A 46 -1.86 0.32 16.85
C ARG A 46 -2.51 -0.35 18.07
N PRO A 47 -2.14 -1.59 18.42
CA PRO A 47 -2.66 -2.25 19.63
C PRO A 47 -2.39 -1.40 20.88
N ALA A 48 -3.28 -1.46 21.87
CA ALA A 48 -3.13 -0.70 23.11
C ALA A 48 -1.81 -1.02 23.85
N SER A 49 -1.30 -2.25 23.72
CA SER A 49 0.01 -2.66 24.25
C SER A 49 1.16 -1.82 23.68
N ALA A 50 1.07 -1.39 22.41
CA ALA A 50 2.07 -0.55 21.76
C ALA A 50 2.17 0.85 22.36
N LEU A 51 1.11 1.36 22.99
CA LEU A 51 1.10 2.69 23.61
C LEU A 51 2.05 2.79 24.81
N ASN A 52 2.35 1.65 25.45
CA ASN A 52 3.24 1.58 26.61
C ASN A 52 4.65 1.08 26.25
N GLN A 53 4.90 0.74 24.98
CA GLN A 53 6.19 0.29 24.49
C GLN A 53 7.07 1.47 24.11
N GLN A 54 8.38 1.24 24.13
CA GLN A 54 9.36 2.16 23.56
C GLN A 54 9.37 2.04 22.04
N TYR A 55 9.75 3.13 21.38
CA TYR A 55 9.91 3.19 19.93
C TYR A 55 11.38 3.33 19.59
N GLY A 56 11.87 2.55 18.64
CA GLY A 56 13.24 2.67 18.17
C GLY A 56 13.33 2.56 16.66
N LEU A 57 14.29 3.26 16.07
CA LEU A 57 14.57 3.12 14.64
C LEU A 57 14.99 1.69 14.30
N ALA A 58 14.52 1.19 13.17
CA ALA A 58 14.83 -0.14 12.70
C ALA A 58 14.91 -0.17 11.17
N LYS A 59 15.32 -1.33 10.64
CA LYS A 59 15.10 -1.68 9.24
C LYS A 59 14.01 -2.74 9.16
N SER A 60 13.20 -2.67 8.11
CA SER A 60 12.07 -3.57 7.90
C SER A 60 12.41 -4.66 6.88
N GLU A 61 12.10 -5.91 7.19
CA GLU A 61 12.24 -7.02 6.24
C GLU A 61 11.31 -6.87 5.04
N VAL A 62 10.15 -6.22 5.22
CA VAL A 62 9.19 -5.96 4.14
C VAL A 62 9.82 -5.03 3.11
N LEU A 63 10.55 -4.00 3.58
CA LEU A 63 11.25 -3.05 2.71
C LEU A 63 12.52 -3.63 2.09
N ALA A 64 13.10 -4.67 2.69
CA ALA A 64 14.31 -5.30 2.14
C ALA A 64 14.04 -6.10 0.84
N ARG A 65 12.78 -6.43 0.55
CA ARG A 65 12.36 -7.19 -0.63
C ARG A 65 12.13 -6.26 -1.83
N THR A 66 12.60 -6.69 -3.00
CA THR A 66 12.39 -6.01 -4.28
C THR A 66 11.74 -6.96 -5.28
N ASP A 67 11.15 -6.41 -6.33
CA ASP A 67 10.54 -7.17 -7.42
C ASP A 67 10.63 -6.41 -8.76
N HIS A 68 9.92 -6.88 -9.78
CA HIS A 68 9.93 -6.25 -11.11
C HIS A 68 9.33 -4.83 -11.13
N THR A 69 8.56 -4.43 -10.12
CA THR A 69 7.96 -3.09 -9.96
C THR A 69 8.67 -2.22 -8.93
N THR A 70 9.38 -2.84 -7.98
CA THR A 70 9.91 -2.17 -6.79
C THR A 70 11.41 -2.39 -6.64
N GLN A 71 12.20 -1.32 -6.49
CA GLN A 71 13.66 -1.38 -6.36
C GLN A 71 14.18 -0.31 -5.38
N HIS A 72 15.35 -0.52 -4.79
CA HIS A 72 16.02 0.50 -3.95
C HIS A 72 16.80 1.49 -4.81
N LEU A 73 16.79 2.77 -4.42
CA LEU A 73 17.58 3.83 -5.07
C LEU A 73 18.86 4.19 -4.31
N ASP A 74 19.03 3.67 -3.10
CA ASP A 74 20.17 3.91 -2.22
C ASP A 74 20.66 2.61 -1.56
N ASP A 75 21.93 2.60 -1.14
CA ASP A 75 22.52 1.42 -0.49
C ASP A 75 21.98 1.19 0.93
N ALA A 76 21.52 2.26 1.59
CA ALA A 76 20.88 2.18 2.90
C ALA A 76 19.44 1.61 2.85
N LYS A 77 18.90 1.34 1.64
CA LYS A 77 17.54 0.84 1.40
C LYS A 77 16.47 1.71 2.06
N SER A 78 16.71 3.00 2.11
CA SER A 78 15.85 4.01 2.72
C SER A 78 15.04 4.81 1.68
N ILE A 79 15.34 4.62 0.39
CA ILE A 79 14.61 5.21 -0.72
C ILE A 79 14.14 4.09 -1.65
N LEU A 80 12.83 3.92 -1.73
CA LEU A 80 12.18 2.85 -2.49
C LEU A 80 11.50 3.43 -3.73
N TYR A 81 11.90 2.95 -4.90
CA TYR A 81 11.25 3.24 -6.17
C TYR A 81 10.16 2.23 -6.47
N PHE A 82 9.02 2.71 -7.00
CA PHE A 82 7.94 1.90 -7.50
C PHE A 82 7.44 2.43 -8.85
N GLN A 83 7.32 1.53 -9.82
CA GLN A 83 6.61 1.77 -11.07
C GLN A 83 6.01 0.46 -11.59
N ASN A 84 4.84 0.55 -12.21
CA ASN A 84 4.14 -0.61 -12.75
C ASN A 84 3.73 -0.40 -14.21
N GLN A 85 4.34 0.54 -14.92
CA GLN A 85 4.12 0.85 -16.34
C GLN A 85 5.08 0.06 -17.26
N GLY A 86 4.85 0.16 -18.58
CA GLY A 86 5.72 -0.44 -19.60
C GLY A 86 5.21 -1.72 -20.25
N GLY A 87 4.21 -2.39 -19.67
CA GLY A 87 3.64 -3.62 -20.25
C GLY A 87 2.23 -3.47 -20.82
N GLY A 88 1.80 -4.40 -21.68
CA GLY A 88 0.47 -4.40 -22.36
C GLY A 88 -0.75 -4.60 -21.43
N GLY A 89 -0.54 -4.74 -20.12
CA GLY A 89 -1.59 -4.81 -19.11
C GLY A 89 -2.32 -6.14 -19.06
N ALA A 90 -3.45 -6.18 -18.35
CA ALA A 90 -4.28 -7.38 -18.23
C ALA A 90 -4.72 -7.94 -19.60
N ALA A 91 -4.84 -7.06 -20.61
CA ALA A 91 -5.19 -7.44 -21.99
C ALA A 91 -4.15 -8.38 -22.64
N LEU A 92 -2.86 -8.16 -22.40
CA LEU A 92 -1.80 -9.04 -22.93
C LEU A 92 -1.82 -10.42 -22.26
N GLY A 93 -2.08 -10.46 -20.95
CA GLY A 93 -2.24 -11.70 -20.18
C GLY A 93 -3.50 -12.49 -20.57
N LEU A 94 -4.59 -11.80 -20.89
CA LEU A 94 -5.83 -12.42 -21.38
C LEU A 94 -5.67 -13.01 -22.80
N LEU A 95 -4.92 -12.33 -23.67
CA LEU A 95 -4.75 -12.74 -25.07
C LEU A 95 -3.76 -13.89 -25.25
N LEU A 96 -2.65 -13.88 -24.50
CA LEU A 96 -1.53 -14.82 -24.69
C LEU A 96 -1.33 -15.76 -23.49
N GLY A 97 -2.27 -15.76 -22.55
CA GLY A 97 -2.22 -16.61 -21.35
C GLY A 97 -0.94 -16.37 -20.52
N PRO A 98 -0.34 -17.44 -19.95
CA PRO A 98 0.85 -17.33 -19.10
C PRO A 98 2.05 -16.65 -19.78
N PHE A 99 2.22 -16.83 -21.10
CA PHE A 99 3.31 -16.18 -21.85
C PHE A 99 3.11 -14.67 -21.95
N GLY A 100 1.86 -14.20 -22.10
CA GLY A 100 1.52 -12.78 -22.07
C GLY A 100 1.79 -12.13 -20.72
N VAL A 101 1.53 -12.85 -19.63
CA VAL A 101 1.87 -12.40 -18.27
C VAL A 101 3.39 -12.28 -18.10
N ALA A 102 4.15 -13.28 -18.52
CA ALA A 102 5.61 -13.25 -18.45
C ALA A 102 6.22 -12.10 -19.28
N ALA A 103 5.73 -11.90 -20.51
CA ALA A 103 6.15 -10.77 -21.35
C ALA A 103 5.82 -9.42 -20.70
N ASN A 104 4.64 -9.29 -20.07
CA ASN A 104 4.26 -8.08 -19.34
C ASN A 104 5.19 -7.81 -18.15
N ILE A 105 5.57 -8.84 -17.39
CA ILE A 105 6.52 -8.74 -16.27
C ILE A 105 7.89 -8.26 -16.76
N GLU A 106 8.44 -8.85 -17.83
CA GLU A 106 9.76 -8.47 -18.35
C GLU A 106 9.77 -7.04 -18.91
N MET A 107 8.70 -6.60 -19.57
CA MET A 107 8.60 -5.21 -20.02
C MET A 107 8.56 -4.22 -18.84
N ILE A 108 7.77 -4.52 -17.81
CA ILE A 108 7.73 -3.70 -16.59
C ILE A 108 9.12 -3.67 -15.94
N LYS A 109 9.77 -4.84 -15.80
CA LYS A 109 11.12 -4.93 -15.25
C LYS A 109 12.14 -4.11 -16.04
N GLY A 110 12.04 -4.10 -17.36
CA GLY A 110 12.89 -3.30 -18.25
C GLY A 110 12.77 -1.81 -17.96
N VAL A 111 11.53 -1.30 -17.86
CA VAL A 111 11.28 0.11 -17.50
C VAL A 111 11.76 0.42 -16.08
N THR A 112 11.46 -0.45 -15.10
CA THR A 112 11.94 -0.27 -13.71
C THR A 112 13.45 -0.18 -13.66
N THR A 113 14.16 -1.07 -14.37
CA THR A 113 15.63 -1.10 -14.38
C THR A 113 16.19 0.18 -15.00
N ALA A 114 15.65 0.62 -16.13
CA ALA A 114 16.08 1.86 -16.79
C ALA A 114 15.86 3.10 -15.92
N ASP A 115 14.69 3.20 -15.27
CA ASP A 115 14.38 4.31 -14.36
C ASP A 115 15.32 4.29 -13.13
N VAL A 116 15.58 3.11 -12.56
CA VAL A 116 16.50 2.94 -11.43
C VAL A 116 17.93 3.29 -11.80
N GLU A 117 18.44 2.87 -12.96
CA GLU A 117 19.78 3.23 -13.43
C GLU A 117 19.98 4.76 -13.49
N LYS A 118 18.92 5.50 -13.84
CA LYS A 118 18.95 6.96 -13.89
C LYS A 118 18.86 7.63 -12.52
N LEU A 119 18.15 7.04 -11.56
CA LEU A 119 17.90 7.61 -10.24
C LEU A 119 18.84 7.14 -9.13
N LYS A 120 19.47 5.97 -9.29
CA LYS A 120 20.26 5.36 -8.22
C LYS A 120 21.39 6.27 -7.77
N GLY A 121 21.45 6.55 -6.46
CA GLY A 121 22.42 7.45 -5.85
C GLY A 121 22.27 8.92 -6.24
N LYS A 122 21.15 9.35 -6.85
CA LYS A 122 20.89 10.77 -7.17
C LYS A 122 20.10 11.51 -6.09
N LEU A 123 19.29 10.78 -5.33
CA LEU A 123 18.48 11.34 -4.26
C LEU A 123 19.24 11.25 -2.93
N HIS A 124 19.91 12.32 -2.54
CA HIS A 124 20.62 12.42 -1.26
C HIS A 124 19.67 12.84 -0.13
N LEU A 125 18.73 11.97 0.22
CA LEU A 125 17.77 12.17 1.30
C LEU A 125 18.11 11.27 2.48
N ASN A 126 17.80 11.71 3.70
CA ASN A 126 18.01 10.94 4.92
C ASN A 126 16.70 10.84 5.71
N PRO A 127 15.90 9.78 5.49
CA PRO A 127 14.61 9.58 6.16
C PRO A 127 14.76 9.35 7.67
N ASP A 128 15.82 8.65 8.09
CA ASP A 128 16.12 8.36 9.50
C ASP A 128 16.31 9.69 10.26
N ALA A 129 17.15 10.59 9.71
CA ALA A 129 17.39 11.91 10.29
C ALA A 129 16.14 12.80 10.27
N ALA A 130 15.37 12.80 9.17
CA ALA A 130 14.12 13.56 9.07
C ALA A 130 13.11 13.13 10.14
N LEU A 131 12.93 11.82 10.33
CA LEU A 131 12.03 11.28 11.35
C LEU A 131 12.52 11.61 12.77
N GLN A 132 13.82 11.49 13.04
CA GLN A 132 14.39 11.84 14.35
C GLN A 132 14.16 13.31 14.69
N GLN A 133 14.40 14.19 13.73
CA GLN A 133 14.14 15.62 13.90
C GLN A 133 12.65 15.90 14.17
N ALA A 134 11.75 15.22 13.45
CA ALA A 134 10.31 15.33 13.66
C ALA A 134 9.87 14.77 15.02
N ALA A 135 10.44 13.65 15.47
CA ALA A 135 10.15 13.03 16.76
C ALA A 135 10.53 13.94 17.92
N ALA A 136 11.71 14.59 17.84
CA ALA A 136 12.15 15.58 18.82
C ALA A 136 11.17 16.77 18.96
N ALA A 137 10.44 17.12 17.89
CA ALA A 137 9.46 18.19 17.88
C ALA A 137 8.04 17.76 18.34
N THR A 138 7.75 16.46 18.42
CA THR A 138 6.40 15.92 18.70
C THR A 138 6.29 15.18 20.04
N SER A 139 7.33 15.27 20.89
CA SER A 139 7.43 14.58 22.19
C SER A 139 7.35 13.05 22.11
N LEU A 140 7.47 12.45 20.91
CA LEU A 140 7.61 11.02 20.75
C LEU A 140 9.04 10.64 21.12
N ALA A 141 9.21 9.85 22.18
CA ALA A 141 10.50 9.29 22.54
C ALA A 141 10.90 8.20 21.53
N LEU A 142 11.62 8.59 20.48
CA LEU A 142 12.18 7.71 19.47
C LEU A 142 13.66 7.46 19.73
N GLN A 143 14.02 6.22 20.01
CA GLN A 143 15.40 5.79 20.23
C GLN A 143 16.14 5.65 18.89
N ALA A 144 17.46 5.84 18.93
CA ALA A 144 18.33 5.71 17.75
C ALA A 144 18.35 4.30 17.15
N ALA A 145 17.98 3.28 17.93
CA ALA A 145 17.80 1.91 17.47
C ALA A 145 16.76 1.21 18.35
N ALA A 146 15.98 0.30 17.76
CA ALA A 146 15.05 -0.56 18.49
C ALA A 146 15.77 -1.70 19.20
N SER A 147 15.41 -1.93 20.45
CA SER A 147 15.79 -3.10 21.24
C SER A 147 14.75 -4.22 21.13
N GLN A 148 15.04 -5.38 21.74
CA GLN A 148 14.07 -6.47 21.80
C GLN A 148 12.83 -6.05 22.59
N GLY A 149 11.64 -6.23 22.00
CA GLY A 149 10.36 -5.87 22.60
C GLY A 149 9.90 -4.43 22.33
N ASP A 150 10.75 -3.61 21.71
CA ASP A 150 10.38 -2.28 21.25
C ASP A 150 9.52 -2.35 19.99
N VAL A 151 8.72 -1.30 19.79
CA VAL A 151 8.09 -1.06 18.49
C VAL A 151 9.15 -0.55 17.52
N LYS A 152 9.35 -1.30 16.46
CA LYS A 152 10.27 -0.96 15.38
C LYS A 152 9.65 0.11 14.49
N VAL A 153 10.38 1.21 14.30
CA VAL A 153 9.96 2.32 13.47
C VAL A 153 10.90 2.45 12.28
N THR A 154 10.37 2.28 11.07
CA THR A 154 11.19 2.30 9.84
C THR A 154 10.72 3.43 8.92
N PRO A 155 11.40 4.58 8.89
CA PRO A 155 11.14 5.63 7.90
C PRO A 155 11.80 5.29 6.55
N PHE A 156 11.14 5.68 5.46
CA PHE A 156 11.72 5.65 4.11
C PHE A 156 11.03 6.68 3.20
N ILE A 157 11.72 7.09 2.14
CA ILE A 157 11.09 7.82 1.03
C ILE A 157 10.55 6.82 0.02
N PHE A 158 9.29 7.00 -0.37
CA PHE A 158 8.67 6.28 -1.46
C PHE A 158 8.63 7.16 -2.71
N VAL A 159 9.27 6.71 -3.77
CA VAL A 159 9.34 7.36 -5.09
C VAL A 159 8.42 6.59 -6.03
N SER A 160 7.24 7.14 -6.32
CA SER A 160 6.20 6.44 -7.07
C SER A 160 5.96 7.11 -8.40
N LYS A 161 6.21 6.39 -9.50
CA LYS A 161 5.84 6.82 -10.83
C LYS A 161 4.36 6.50 -11.08
N THR A 162 3.53 7.53 -11.18
CA THR A 162 2.06 7.40 -11.20
C THR A 162 1.49 7.28 -12.62
N ASN A 163 2.20 7.82 -13.60
CA ASN A 163 1.93 7.67 -15.04
C ASN A 163 3.25 7.72 -15.82
N GLU A 164 3.19 7.88 -17.15
CA GLU A 164 4.40 7.85 -18.00
C GLU A 164 5.44 8.92 -17.66
N THR A 165 5.00 10.08 -17.14
CA THR A 165 5.87 11.24 -16.88
C THR A 165 5.99 11.59 -15.41
N ASP A 166 4.93 11.36 -14.63
CA ASP A 166 4.78 11.93 -13.31
C ASP A 166 5.30 10.99 -12.23
N ILE A 167 6.18 11.52 -11.39
CA ILE A 167 6.73 10.87 -10.22
C ILE A 167 6.39 11.71 -8.99
N HIS A 168 5.91 11.04 -7.96
CA HIS A 168 5.65 11.63 -6.65
C HIS A 168 6.61 11.08 -5.61
N LEU A 169 6.93 11.93 -4.64
CA LEU A 169 7.68 11.56 -3.46
C LEU A 169 6.75 11.48 -2.25
N SER A 170 7.03 10.55 -1.34
CA SER A 170 6.29 10.41 -0.09
C SER A 170 7.24 10.13 1.05
N SER A 171 6.97 10.73 2.21
CA SER A 171 7.55 10.24 3.46
C SER A 171 6.65 9.16 4.01
N VAL A 172 7.22 7.98 4.25
CA VAL A 172 6.50 6.83 4.78
C VAL A 172 7.18 6.35 6.03
N VAL A 173 6.38 5.94 7.02
CA VAL A 173 6.86 5.27 8.23
C VAL A 173 6.09 3.99 8.46
N LEU A 174 6.82 2.91 8.71
CA LEU A 174 6.27 1.65 9.18
C LEU A 174 6.45 1.53 10.68
N PHE A 175 5.40 1.11 11.37
CA PHE A 175 5.45 0.68 12.77
C PHE A 175 5.20 -0.82 12.80
N GLU A 176 6.15 -1.55 13.37
CA GLU A 176 6.12 -3.00 13.50
C GLU A 176 6.27 -3.40 14.97
N GLY A 177 5.40 -4.28 15.44
CA GLY A 177 5.46 -4.75 16.82
C GLY A 177 4.78 -6.10 16.98
N GLU A 178 4.74 -6.55 18.23
CA GLU A 178 4.17 -7.83 18.62
C GLU A 178 3.19 -7.60 19.77
N ASP A 179 2.02 -8.24 19.69
CA ASP A 179 1.02 -8.27 20.76
C ASP A 179 0.76 -9.75 21.11
N GLY A 180 1.46 -10.23 22.13
CA GLY A 180 1.59 -11.66 22.41
C GLY A 180 2.25 -12.39 21.23
N GLN A 181 1.53 -13.32 20.61
CA GLN A 181 2.01 -14.08 19.44
C GLN A 181 1.67 -13.43 18.09
N LYS A 182 0.93 -12.30 18.09
CA LYS A 182 0.46 -11.66 16.86
C LYS A 182 1.38 -10.51 16.48
N LYS A 183 2.08 -10.67 15.37
CA LYS A 183 2.80 -9.56 14.72
C LYS A 183 1.81 -8.60 14.09
N TRP A 184 2.10 -7.32 14.16
CA TRP A 184 1.32 -6.28 13.51
C TRP A 184 2.25 -5.31 12.78
N LEU A 185 1.73 -4.77 11.67
CA LEU A 185 2.38 -3.75 10.85
C LEU A 185 1.36 -2.63 10.61
N ARG A 186 1.81 -1.38 10.71
CA ARG A 186 1.04 -0.19 10.36
C ARG A 186 1.86 0.70 9.44
N ARG A 187 1.27 1.11 8.31
CA ARG A 187 1.85 2.03 7.35
C ARG A 187 1.16 3.39 7.48
N TYR A 188 1.97 4.44 7.56
CA TYR A 188 1.51 5.82 7.48
C TYR A 188 2.34 6.54 6.42
N GLN A 189 1.66 7.20 5.49
CA GLN A 189 2.28 7.80 4.32
C GLN A 189 1.77 9.21 4.10
N TYR A 190 2.69 10.14 3.86
CA TYR A 190 2.38 11.53 3.58
C TYR A 190 2.96 11.91 2.21
N GLN A 191 2.10 12.43 1.34
CA GLN A 191 2.51 12.90 0.02
C GLN A 191 3.27 14.23 0.13
N LEU A 192 4.53 14.23 -0.31
CA LEU A 192 5.34 15.44 -0.33
C LEU A 192 4.85 16.40 -1.42
N PRO A 193 5.06 17.72 -1.25
CA PRO A 193 4.77 18.69 -2.30
C PRO A 193 5.57 18.41 -3.58
N GLY A 194 4.95 18.74 -4.71
CA GLY A 194 5.57 18.64 -6.03
C GLY A 194 5.21 17.36 -6.79
N LYS A 195 5.47 17.44 -8.08
CA LYS A 195 5.37 16.37 -9.07
C LYS A 195 6.58 16.55 -9.97
N TYR A 196 7.26 15.45 -10.24
CA TYR A 196 8.56 15.49 -10.89
C TYR A 196 8.56 14.54 -12.08
N THR A 197 9.36 14.87 -13.07
CA THR A 197 9.80 13.93 -14.10
C THR A 197 11.02 13.14 -13.64
N LEU A 198 11.33 12.07 -14.37
CA LEU A 198 12.54 11.28 -14.14
C LEU A 198 13.82 12.13 -14.30
N ASP A 199 13.85 13.02 -15.29
CA ASP A 199 14.97 13.95 -15.51
C ASP A 199 15.15 14.93 -14.35
N GLU A 200 14.07 15.55 -13.90
CA GLU A 200 14.11 16.49 -12.78
C GLU A 200 14.60 15.82 -11.50
N LEU A 201 14.09 14.62 -11.16
CA LEU A 201 14.57 13.89 -9.98
C LEU A 201 16.03 13.48 -10.08
N SER A 202 16.50 13.10 -11.27
CA SER A 202 17.90 12.70 -11.48
C SER A 202 18.90 13.86 -11.41
N SER A 203 18.40 15.10 -11.42
CA SER A 203 19.20 16.33 -11.54
C SER A 203 18.85 17.40 -10.50
N LEU A 204 18.23 17.01 -9.38
CA LEU A 204 17.91 17.96 -8.30
C LEU A 204 19.18 18.69 -7.83
N SER A 205 19.10 20.01 -7.79
CA SER A 205 20.11 20.84 -7.13
C SER A 205 20.14 20.60 -5.62
N GLU A 206 21.24 20.97 -4.97
CA GLU A 206 21.36 20.88 -3.51
C GLU A 206 20.25 21.64 -2.77
N ALA A 207 19.84 22.80 -3.30
CA ALA A 207 18.74 23.58 -2.74
C ALA A 207 17.39 22.84 -2.86
N GLN A 208 17.13 22.18 -3.99
CA GLN A 208 15.92 21.38 -4.18
C GLN A 208 15.93 20.14 -3.28
N THR A 209 17.05 19.41 -3.21
CA THR A 209 17.21 18.26 -2.31
C THR A 209 17.00 18.65 -0.85
N SER A 210 17.56 19.80 -0.42
CA SER A 210 17.32 20.35 0.91
C SER A 210 15.85 20.71 1.15
N GLY A 211 15.19 21.26 0.14
CA GLY A 211 13.74 21.52 0.17
C GLY A 211 12.91 20.26 0.34
N VAL A 212 13.25 19.18 -0.37
CA VAL A 212 12.59 17.87 -0.22
C VAL A 212 12.85 17.26 1.16
N GLN A 213 14.08 17.36 1.68
CA GLN A 213 14.44 16.90 3.03
C GLN A 213 13.67 17.66 4.13
N ALA A 214 13.53 18.97 4.00
CA ALA A 214 12.74 19.79 4.92
C ALA A 214 11.24 19.42 4.85
N ALA A 215 10.70 19.26 3.65
CA ALA A 215 9.32 18.80 3.46
C ALA A 215 9.09 17.40 4.06
N SER A 216 10.07 16.50 3.96
CA SER A 216 10.03 15.18 4.59
C SER A 216 9.98 15.26 6.11
N THR A 217 10.76 16.15 6.72
CA THR A 217 10.74 16.38 8.17
C THR A 217 9.36 16.85 8.64
N LEU A 218 8.77 17.82 7.94
CA LEU A 218 7.41 18.30 8.24
C LEU A 218 6.36 17.19 8.08
N ALA A 219 6.47 16.42 6.99
CA ALA A 219 5.59 15.29 6.73
C ALA A 219 5.67 14.22 7.82
N TYR A 220 6.87 13.88 8.30
CA TYR A 220 7.01 12.98 9.45
C TYR A 220 6.40 13.56 10.71
N GLY A 221 6.54 14.87 10.97
CA GLY A 221 5.89 15.53 12.10
C GLY A 221 4.37 15.39 12.07
N ALA A 222 3.77 15.61 10.90
CA ALA A 222 2.33 15.42 10.68
C ALA A 222 1.89 13.97 10.93
N LEU A 223 2.65 13.00 10.41
CA LEU A 223 2.39 11.57 10.63
C LEU A 223 2.48 11.21 12.11
N LEU A 224 3.53 11.64 12.82
CA LEU A 224 3.71 11.35 14.24
C LEU A 224 2.59 11.96 15.10
N LYS A 225 2.18 13.19 14.79
CA LYS A 225 1.04 13.86 15.46
C LYS A 225 -0.25 13.08 15.26
N TYR A 226 -0.53 12.63 14.03
CA TYR A 226 -1.69 11.77 13.75
C TYR A 226 -1.62 10.46 14.53
N ILE A 227 -0.47 9.78 14.48
CA ILE A 227 -0.21 8.50 15.14
C ILE A 227 -0.40 8.59 16.65
N ALA A 228 -0.01 9.71 17.27
CA ALA A 228 -0.19 9.95 18.69
C ALA A 228 -1.66 10.12 19.10
N ALA A 229 -2.51 10.61 18.20
CA ALA A 229 -3.94 10.80 18.45
C ALA A 229 -4.81 9.60 18.03
N GLU A 230 -4.24 8.63 17.28
CA GLU A 230 -4.97 7.50 16.72
C GLU A 230 -5.50 6.55 17.82
N GLN A 231 -6.82 6.32 17.82
CA GLN A 231 -7.51 5.44 18.75
C GLN A 231 -8.67 4.73 18.03
N ASP A 232 -8.98 3.49 18.42
CA ASP A 232 -10.07 2.70 17.80
C ASP A 232 -11.43 3.41 17.85
N ALA A 233 -11.72 4.13 18.93
CA ALA A 233 -12.96 4.91 19.07
C ALA A 233 -13.07 6.03 18.01
N ALA A 234 -11.96 6.68 17.66
CA ALA A 234 -11.94 7.69 16.59
C ALA A 234 -12.08 7.02 15.21
N ILE A 235 -11.41 5.88 14.99
CA ILE A 235 -11.49 5.11 13.74
C ILE A 235 -12.94 4.66 13.46
N ALA A 236 -13.66 4.25 14.51
CA ALA A 236 -15.06 3.83 14.41
C ALA A 236 -16.00 4.94 13.93
N GLN A 237 -15.61 6.21 14.11
CA GLN A 237 -16.38 7.39 13.69
C GLN A 237 -15.99 7.89 12.29
N GLU A 238 -14.90 7.40 11.70
CA GLU A 238 -14.47 7.82 10.36
C GLU A 238 -15.53 7.47 9.31
N LYS A 239 -15.87 8.45 8.46
CA LYS A 239 -16.89 8.26 7.41
C LYS A 239 -16.39 7.27 6.38
N LYS A 240 -17.15 6.20 6.11
CA LYS A 240 -16.85 5.27 5.01
C LYS A 240 -17.01 5.95 3.67
N ILE A 241 -16.04 5.74 2.78
CA ILE A 241 -15.98 6.35 1.46
C ILE A 241 -15.49 5.32 0.43
N THR A 242 -15.75 5.65 -0.84
CA THR A 242 -15.03 5.06 -1.97
C THR A 242 -14.18 6.16 -2.58
N LEU A 243 -12.91 5.88 -2.87
CA LEU A 243 -11.99 6.87 -3.43
C LEU A 243 -11.27 6.35 -4.68
N THR A 244 -10.88 7.25 -5.56
CA THR A 244 -9.97 6.98 -6.68
C THR A 244 -8.77 7.91 -6.57
N SER A 245 -7.57 7.38 -6.81
CA SER A 245 -6.33 8.16 -6.73
C SER A 245 -5.22 7.48 -7.52
N ALA A 246 -4.72 8.13 -8.58
CA ALA A 246 -3.56 7.66 -9.33
C ALA A 246 -2.28 7.62 -8.48
N TYR A 247 -2.24 8.36 -7.37
CA TYR A 247 -1.17 8.33 -6.39
C TYR A 247 -1.19 7.05 -5.52
N LEU A 248 -2.38 6.61 -5.09
CA LEU A 248 -2.53 5.41 -4.25
C LEU A 248 -2.56 4.11 -5.05
N THR A 249 -3.17 4.14 -6.24
CA THR A 249 -3.23 3.00 -7.17
C THR A 249 -2.70 3.42 -8.55
N PRO A 250 -1.38 3.66 -8.69
CA PRO A 250 -0.78 3.97 -9.99
C PRO A 250 -1.22 3.00 -11.08
N ARG A 251 -1.41 3.52 -12.30
CA ARG A 251 -1.91 2.80 -13.50
C ARG A 251 -3.36 2.33 -13.45
N PHE A 252 -3.96 2.19 -12.27
CA PHE A 252 -5.29 1.62 -12.12
C PHE A 252 -6.24 2.67 -11.54
N GLU A 253 -7.22 3.10 -12.34
CA GLU A 253 -8.34 3.93 -11.87
C GLU A 253 -9.35 3.08 -11.06
N MET A 254 -8.85 2.40 -10.03
CA MET A 254 -9.66 1.53 -9.19
C MET A 254 -10.33 2.34 -8.08
N ALA A 255 -11.62 2.12 -7.93
CA ALA A 255 -12.37 2.52 -6.76
C ALA A 255 -11.87 1.71 -5.55
N LEU A 256 -11.27 2.39 -4.58
CA LEU A 256 -10.74 1.81 -3.36
C LEU A 256 -11.69 2.11 -2.19
N PRO A 257 -12.20 1.08 -1.49
CA PRO A 257 -12.94 1.31 -0.25
C PRO A 257 -12.00 1.84 0.83
N GLY A 258 -12.49 2.79 1.62
CA GLY A 258 -11.73 3.38 2.71
C GLY A 258 -12.60 4.15 3.70
N SER A 259 -11.95 4.93 4.53
CA SER A 259 -12.61 5.90 5.39
C SER A 259 -11.91 7.25 5.34
N LEU A 260 -12.72 8.31 5.37
CA LEU A 260 -12.27 9.69 5.45
C LEU A 260 -11.98 10.02 6.92
N ILE A 261 -10.73 10.34 7.20
CA ILE A 261 -10.29 10.84 8.51
C ILE A 261 -10.62 12.33 8.60
N GLY A 262 -10.35 13.09 7.54
CA GLY A 262 -10.63 14.52 7.46
C GLY A 262 -9.61 15.27 6.58
N GLU A 263 -9.61 16.60 6.69
CA GLU A 263 -8.64 17.46 6.02
C GLU A 263 -7.81 18.21 7.05
N GLN A 264 -6.48 18.09 6.96
CA GLN A 264 -5.54 18.70 7.89
C GLN A 264 -4.26 19.05 7.14
N GLU A 265 -3.70 20.23 7.41
CA GLU A 265 -2.41 20.67 6.85
C GLU A 265 -2.38 20.65 5.31
N GLY A 266 -3.51 20.99 4.68
CA GLY A 266 -3.63 20.99 3.21
C GLY A 266 -3.57 19.60 2.57
N ARG A 267 -3.91 18.56 3.34
CA ARG A 267 -4.01 17.17 2.87
C ARG A 267 -5.36 16.58 3.23
N VAL A 268 -5.84 15.69 2.36
CA VAL A 268 -6.95 14.78 2.62
C VAL A 268 -6.40 13.52 3.26
N TRP A 269 -6.83 13.25 4.49
CA TRP A 269 -6.41 12.08 5.25
C TRP A 269 -7.42 10.96 5.06
N VAL A 270 -6.95 9.81 4.59
CA VAL A 270 -7.77 8.62 4.35
C VAL A 270 -7.12 7.38 4.93
N ARG A 271 -7.96 6.44 5.34
CA ARG A 271 -7.55 5.11 5.80
C ARG A 271 -8.04 4.07 4.81
N THR A 272 -7.14 3.17 4.41
CA THR A 272 -7.41 2.09 3.48
C THR A 272 -6.93 0.76 4.08
N MET A 273 -7.10 -0.33 3.35
CA MET A 273 -6.49 -1.62 3.72
C MET A 273 -4.96 -1.61 3.67
N PHE A 274 -4.35 -0.66 2.95
CA PHE A 274 -2.90 -0.59 2.76
C PHE A 274 -2.20 0.34 3.75
N GLY A 275 -2.95 1.17 4.47
CA GLY A 275 -2.39 2.13 5.41
C GLY A 275 -3.25 3.36 5.63
N VAL A 276 -2.66 4.34 6.31
CA VAL A 276 -3.19 5.71 6.42
C VAL A 276 -2.38 6.63 5.51
N TYR A 277 -3.08 7.48 4.76
CA TYR A 277 -2.49 8.32 3.73
C TYR A 277 -2.95 9.76 3.89
N ALA A 278 -1.99 10.70 3.88
CA ALA A 278 -2.23 12.12 3.72
C ALA A 278 -1.91 12.49 2.26
N VAL A 279 -2.95 12.76 1.48
CA VAL A 279 -2.88 12.95 0.01
C VAL A 279 -3.20 14.39 -0.34
N ALA A 280 -2.54 14.93 -1.36
CA ALA A 280 -2.87 16.23 -1.91
C ALA A 280 -4.32 16.20 -2.46
N PRO A 281 -5.16 17.22 -2.19
CA PRO A 281 -6.55 17.24 -2.66
C PRO A 281 -6.70 17.04 -4.17
N ALA A 282 -5.72 17.50 -4.97
CA ALA A 282 -5.73 17.35 -6.42
C ALA A 282 -5.52 15.90 -6.91
N ASP A 283 -4.95 15.03 -6.06
CA ASP A 283 -4.57 13.65 -6.42
C ASP A 283 -5.54 12.60 -5.86
N ILE A 284 -6.69 13.02 -5.33
CA ILE A 284 -7.70 12.13 -4.77
C ILE A 284 -9.11 12.61 -5.10
N GLN A 285 -9.97 11.68 -5.52
CA GLN A 285 -11.40 11.92 -5.69
C GLN A 285 -12.17 11.03 -4.72
N ILE A 286 -13.13 11.61 -4.01
CA ILE A 286 -13.96 10.91 -3.03
C ILE A 286 -15.39 10.83 -3.54
N VAL A 287 -15.87 9.61 -3.74
CA VAL A 287 -17.28 9.31 -3.97
C VAL A 287 -17.92 9.04 -2.60
N LYS A 288 -18.86 9.89 -2.21
CA LYS A 288 -19.63 9.70 -0.97
C LYS A 288 -20.61 8.56 -1.18
N ASN A 289 -20.42 7.47 -0.42
CA ASN A 289 -21.43 6.42 -0.26
C ASN A 289 -22.63 6.94 0.55
#